data_AF-A0A4Y9XZ20-F1
#
_entry.id   AF-A0A4Y9XZ20-F1
#
_cell.length_a   1.000
_cell.length_b   1.000
_cell.length_c   1.000
_cell.angle_alpha   90.00
_cell.angle_beta   90.00
_cell.angle_gamma   90.00
#
_symmetry.space_group_name_H-M   'P 1'
#
loop_
_entity.id
_entity.type
_entity.pdbx_description
1 polymer ?
#
loop_
_entity_poly.entity_id
_entity_poly.type
_entity_poly.pdbx_seq_one_letter_code
_entity_poly.pdbx_strand_id
1 'polypeptide(L)'
;MCLITQCNIDENIIIETASLIQSLGLQDAGYTQMNLDDCWGEKNRSAEGLLQANAERFPSGFNNLTSQLHELGFNAGIYSDSGWRTCQDYPGSYSNEALDAETFHNWGFDYLK
;
A
#
# COMPACT_ATOMS: atom_id res chain seq x y z
N MET A 1 -10.76 -7.47 7.17
CA MET A 1 -10.32 -6.30 6.38
C MET A 1 -10.23 -5.11 7.34
N CYS A 2 -9.03 -4.67 7.71
CA CYS A 2 -8.86 -3.47 8.53
C CYS A 2 -8.50 -2.31 7.59
N LEU A 3 -9.38 -1.32 7.45
CA LEU A 3 -9.17 -0.12 6.64
C LEU A 3 -8.45 0.93 7.50
N ILE A 4 -7.22 1.26 7.12
CA ILE A 4 -6.35 2.15 7.87
C ILE A 4 -6.63 3.58 7.37
N THR A 5 -7.43 4.32 8.14
CA THR A 5 -7.43 5.80 8.19
C THR A 5 -7.61 6.64 6.91
N GLN A 6 -8.59 6.38 6.02
CA GLN A 6 -8.90 7.24 4.85
C GLN A 6 -7.62 7.79 4.15
N CYS A 7 -7.43 9.12 4.07
CA CYS A 7 -6.21 9.74 3.54
C CYS A 7 -5.18 10.14 4.61
N ASN A 8 -5.38 9.85 5.89
CA ASN A 8 -4.42 10.12 6.96
C ASN A 8 -3.62 8.85 7.29
N ILE A 9 -2.83 8.40 6.31
CA ILE A 9 -2.03 7.19 6.37
C ILE A 9 -0.54 7.53 6.29
N ASP A 10 0.26 6.80 7.06
CA ASP A 10 1.71 6.80 6.99
C ASP A 10 2.26 5.42 7.41
N GLU A 11 3.54 5.21 7.15
CA GLU A 11 4.27 3.97 7.47
C GLU A 11 4.09 3.54 8.92
N ASN A 12 4.17 4.46 9.89
CA ASN A 12 4.12 4.12 11.31
C ASN A 12 2.75 3.60 11.71
N ILE A 13 1.67 4.23 11.23
CA ILE A 13 0.30 3.80 11.50
C ILE A 13 0.10 2.35 11.02
N ILE A 14 0.66 1.99 9.87
CA ILE A 14 0.50 0.66 9.28
C ILE A 14 1.22 -0.40 10.10
N ILE A 15 2.47 -0.15 10.48
CA ILE A 15 3.28 -1.07 11.30
C ILE A 15 2.70 -1.20 12.72
N GLU A 16 2.24 -0.10 13.32
CA GLU A 16 1.56 -0.11 14.62
C GLU A 16 0.26 -0.93 14.54
N THR A 17 -0.53 -0.74 13.49
CA THR A 17 -1.77 -1.51 13.28
C THR A 17 -1.48 -3.00 13.11
N ALA A 18 -0.44 -3.38 12.34
CA ALA A 18 -0.03 -4.78 12.19
C ALA A 18 0.36 -5.40 13.55
N SER A 19 1.15 -4.66 14.34
CA SER A 19 1.56 -5.07 15.69
C SER A 19 0.36 -5.23 16.64
N LEU A 20 -0.63 -4.34 16.54
CA LEU A 20 -1.88 -4.44 17.30
C LEU A 20 -2.72 -5.65 16.89
N ILE A 21 -2.86 -5.92 15.58
CA ILE A 21 -3.58 -7.11 15.08
C ILE A 21 -2.93 -8.40 15.62
N GLN A 22 -1.60 -8.47 15.65
CA GLN A 22 -0.88 -9.60 16.24
C GLN A 22 -1.11 -9.69 17.75
N SER A 23 -0.85 -8.61 18.50
CA SER A 23 -0.96 -8.61 19.98
C SER A 23 -2.37 -8.85 20.51
N LEU A 24 -3.41 -8.49 19.74
CA LEU A 24 -4.80 -8.75 20.05
C LEU A 24 -5.26 -10.17 19.66
N GLY A 25 -4.38 -11.01 19.10
CA GLY A 25 -4.69 -12.37 18.66
C GLY A 25 -5.57 -12.44 17.40
N LEU A 26 -5.70 -11.34 16.66
CA LEU A 26 -6.50 -11.31 15.44
C LEU A 26 -5.77 -12.03 14.30
N GLN A 27 -4.43 -11.99 14.27
CA GLN A 27 -3.66 -12.77 13.30
C GLN A 27 -3.94 -14.28 13.45
N ASP A 28 -4.00 -14.78 14.69
CA ASP A 28 -4.36 -16.19 14.99
C ASP A 28 -5.80 -16.53 14.60
N ALA A 29 -6.69 -15.54 14.60
CA ALA A 29 -8.06 -15.67 14.10
C ALA A 29 -8.17 -15.59 12.56
N GLY A 30 -7.04 -15.46 11.85
CA GLY A 30 -6.96 -15.49 10.37
C GLY A 30 -6.88 -14.11 9.70
N TYR A 31 -6.70 -13.03 10.45
CA TYR A 31 -6.52 -11.69 9.89
C TYR A 31 -5.06 -11.48 9.47
N THR A 32 -4.71 -11.88 8.24
CA THR A 32 -3.31 -11.86 7.74
C THR A 32 -3.05 -10.85 6.62
N GLN A 33 -4.04 -10.03 6.24
CA GLN A 33 -3.89 -9.02 5.19
C GLN A 33 -3.79 -7.61 5.77
N MET A 34 -2.77 -6.87 5.35
CA MET A 34 -2.60 -5.44 5.62
C MET A 34 -2.72 -4.68 4.31
N ASN A 35 -3.89 -4.07 4.07
CA ASN A 35 -4.19 -3.43 2.79
C ASN A 35 -4.16 -1.92 2.92
N LEU A 36 -3.32 -1.28 2.10
CA LEU A 36 -3.39 0.16 1.85
C LEU A 36 -4.55 0.47 0.93
N ASP A 37 -5.29 1.51 1.29
CA ASP A 37 -6.32 2.09 0.44
C ASP A 37 -5.76 3.30 -0.32
N ASP A 38 -6.61 4.14 -0.88
CA ASP A 38 -6.22 5.33 -1.63
C ASP A 38 -5.27 6.27 -0.83
N CYS A 39 -4.71 7.28 -1.50
CA CYS A 39 -3.86 8.32 -0.90
C CYS A 39 -2.45 7.88 -0.47
N TRP A 40 -1.94 6.73 -0.93
CA TRP A 40 -0.60 6.27 -0.58
C TRP A 40 0.53 6.94 -1.39
N GLY A 41 0.22 7.39 -2.61
CA GLY A 41 1.22 7.83 -3.58
C GLY A 41 1.33 9.35 -3.72
N GLU A 42 2.25 9.79 -4.57
CA GLU A 42 2.32 11.18 -5.01
C GLU A 42 1.16 11.53 -5.96
N LYS A 43 0.82 12.82 -6.05
CA LYS A 43 -0.24 13.30 -6.95
C LYS A 43 0.11 13.21 -8.43
N ASN A 44 1.39 13.02 -8.75
CA ASN A 44 1.93 12.93 -10.10
C ASN A 44 2.78 11.67 -10.26
N ARG A 45 2.77 11.11 -11.47
CA ARG A 45 3.74 10.08 -11.89
C ARG A 45 5.12 10.70 -12.08
N SER A 46 6.17 9.86 -12.08
CA SER A 46 7.52 10.29 -12.45
C SER A 46 7.59 10.72 -13.92
N ALA A 47 8.73 11.28 -14.35
CA ALA A 47 8.95 11.64 -15.75
C ALA A 47 8.90 10.41 -16.69
N GLU A 48 9.20 9.23 -16.16
CA GLU A 48 9.15 7.93 -16.82
C GLU A 48 7.75 7.29 -16.77
N GLY A 49 6.77 7.94 -16.15
CA GLY A 49 5.39 7.45 -16.04
C GLY A 49 5.13 6.51 -14.87
N LEU A 50 6.10 6.31 -13.97
CA LEU A 50 5.95 5.42 -12.82
C LEU A 50 5.09 6.05 -11.72
N LEU A 51 4.28 5.22 -11.05
CA LEU A 51 3.70 5.61 -9.77
C LEU A 51 4.82 5.86 -8.75
N GLN A 52 4.57 6.75 -7.79
CA GLN A 52 5.55 7.16 -6.78
C GLN A 52 4.93 7.04 -5.40
N ALA A 53 5.64 6.41 -4.46
CA ALA A 53 5.28 6.45 -3.05
C ALA A 53 5.40 7.88 -2.52
N ASN A 54 4.48 8.32 -1.66
CA ASN A 54 4.63 9.63 -1.03
C ASN A 54 5.78 9.60 0.00
N ALA A 55 6.83 10.39 -0.22
CA ALA A 55 8.05 10.32 0.59
C ALA A 55 7.89 10.86 2.02
N GLU A 56 6.87 11.70 2.28
CA GLU A 56 6.57 12.18 3.62
C GLU A 56 5.84 11.12 4.45
N ARG A 57 4.93 10.36 3.82
CA ARG A 57 4.15 9.29 4.46
C ARG A 57 4.93 7.98 4.58
N PHE A 58 5.77 7.69 3.59
CA PHE A 58 6.53 6.45 3.47
C PHE A 58 8.02 6.74 3.30
N PRO A 59 8.68 7.35 4.30
CA PRO A 59 10.06 7.81 4.19
C PRO A 59 11.07 6.69 3.95
N SER A 60 10.75 5.44 4.33
CA SER A 60 11.59 4.27 4.07
C SER A 60 11.33 3.61 2.70
N GLY A 61 10.23 3.99 2.03
CA GLY A 61 9.74 3.38 0.80
C GLY A 61 9.01 2.05 0.99
N PHE A 62 8.26 1.62 -0.04
CA PHE A 62 7.39 0.45 0.08
C PHE A 62 8.12 -0.88 0.24
N ASN A 63 9.31 -1.05 -0.34
CA ASN A 63 10.08 -2.28 -0.13
C ASN A 63 10.40 -2.55 1.34
N ASN A 64 10.69 -1.49 2.11
CA ASN A 64 10.96 -1.62 3.53
C ASN A 64 9.66 -1.86 4.32
N LEU A 65 8.57 -1.18 3.96
CA LEU A 65 7.26 -1.41 4.56
C LEU A 65 6.78 -2.86 4.34
N THR A 66 6.81 -3.35 3.11
CA THR A 66 6.33 -4.71 2.77
C THR A 66 7.20 -5.77 3.44
N SER A 67 8.53 -5.59 3.45
CA SER A 67 9.44 -6.49 4.16
C SER A 67 9.11 -6.58 5.66
N GLN A 68 8.87 -5.45 6.34
CA GLN A 68 8.47 -5.45 7.75
C GLN A 68 7.11 -6.13 7.97
N LEU A 69 6.14 -5.91 7.09
CA LEU A 69 4.84 -6.59 7.17
C LEU A 69 4.98 -8.10 6.98
N HIS A 70 5.80 -8.54 6.03
CA HIS A 70 6.09 -9.96 5.80
C HIS A 70 6.81 -10.59 7.00
N GLU A 71 7.76 -9.90 7.62
CA GLU A 71 8.44 -10.34 8.86
C GLU A 71 7.46 -10.51 10.03
N LEU A 72 6.43 -9.66 10.10
CA LEU A 72 5.34 -9.77 11.06
C LEU A 72 4.30 -10.84 10.69
N GLY A 73 4.45 -11.52 9.55
CA GLY A 73 3.56 -12.59 9.08
C GLY A 73 2.28 -12.10 8.41
N PHE A 74 2.28 -10.88 7.87
CA PHE A 74 1.18 -10.32 7.08
C PHE A 74 1.52 -10.28 5.60
N ASN A 75 0.52 -10.47 4.73
CA ASN A 75 0.62 -10.11 3.32
C ASN A 75 0.23 -8.64 3.14
N ALA A 76 0.95 -7.92 2.27
CA ALA A 76 0.74 -6.51 2.00
C ALA A 76 -0.15 -6.30 0.78
N GLY A 77 -1.15 -5.43 0.88
CA GLY A 77 -2.00 -5.01 -0.23
C GLY A 77 -1.85 -3.53 -0.55
N ILE A 78 -2.04 -3.19 -1.82
CA ILE A 78 -2.07 -1.82 -2.35
C ILE A 78 -3.37 -1.56 -3.12
N TYR A 79 -3.67 -0.29 -3.36
CA TYR A 79 -4.86 0.15 -4.09
C TYR A 79 -4.49 0.85 -5.39
N SER A 80 -5.25 0.59 -6.45
CA SER A 80 -5.27 1.46 -7.64
C SER A 80 -6.70 1.60 -8.17
N ASP A 81 -6.83 2.31 -9.29
CA ASP A 81 -8.10 2.53 -9.97
C ASP A 81 -7.99 2.16 -11.46
N SER A 82 -9.04 1.58 -12.02
CA SER A 82 -9.14 1.27 -13.46
C SER A 82 -9.50 2.50 -14.32
N GLY A 83 -9.46 3.71 -13.74
CA GLY A 83 -9.53 4.99 -14.42
C GLY A 83 -8.18 5.72 -14.50
N TRP A 84 -8.22 6.93 -15.05
CA TRP A 84 -7.06 7.84 -15.07
C TRP A 84 -6.69 8.38 -13.69
N ARG A 85 -7.67 8.43 -12.79
CA ARG A 85 -7.55 8.95 -11.44
C ARG A 85 -8.25 8.03 -10.46
N THR A 86 -7.72 7.95 -9.25
CA THR A 86 -8.37 7.27 -8.13
C THR A 86 -9.57 8.06 -7.61
N CYS A 87 -10.34 7.44 -6.71
CA CYS A 87 -11.45 8.08 -6.01
C CYS A 87 -11.05 9.37 -5.28
N GLN A 88 -9.81 9.46 -4.79
CA GLN A 88 -9.23 10.63 -4.11
C GLN A 88 -8.32 11.46 -5.01
N ASP A 89 -8.45 11.31 -6.33
CA ASP A 89 -7.74 12.09 -7.34
C ASP A 89 -6.20 11.91 -7.26
N TYR A 90 -5.72 10.67 -7.12
CA TYR A 90 -4.32 10.27 -7.36
C TYR A 90 -4.22 9.60 -8.74
N PRO A 91 -3.02 9.38 -9.31
CA PRO A 91 -2.90 8.66 -10.57
C PRO A 91 -3.49 7.24 -10.48
N GLY A 92 -4.45 6.92 -11.37
CA GLY A 92 -4.96 5.55 -11.55
C GLY A 92 -4.17 4.80 -12.63
N SER A 93 -4.46 3.52 -12.83
CA SER A 93 -3.66 2.60 -13.65
C SER A 93 -4.13 2.41 -15.09
N TYR A 94 -5.21 3.06 -15.52
CA TYR A 94 -5.69 2.94 -16.90
C TYR A 94 -4.59 3.27 -17.92
N SER A 95 -4.41 2.40 -18.93
CA SER A 95 -3.35 2.45 -19.96
C SER A 95 -1.91 2.32 -19.45
N ASN A 96 -1.70 1.98 -18.17
CA ASN A 96 -0.39 1.74 -17.56
C ASN A 96 -0.37 0.41 -16.75
N GLU A 97 -1.32 -0.49 -17.01
CA GLU A 97 -1.62 -1.64 -16.15
C GLU A 97 -0.41 -2.57 -15.97
N ALA A 98 0.30 -2.87 -17.07
CA ALA A 98 1.48 -3.74 -17.01
C ALA A 98 2.64 -3.09 -16.25
N LEU A 99 2.87 -1.78 -16.46
CA LEU A 99 3.92 -1.01 -15.81
C LEU A 99 3.66 -0.88 -14.30
N ASP A 100 2.41 -0.59 -13.94
CA ASP A 100 2.01 -0.43 -12.54
C ASP A 100 2.01 -1.78 -11.81
N ALA A 101 1.57 -2.87 -12.46
CA ALA A 101 1.66 -4.21 -11.89
C ALA A 101 3.11 -4.63 -11.60
N GLU A 102 4.05 -4.35 -12.52
CA GLU A 102 5.48 -4.57 -12.29
C GLU A 102 6.00 -3.68 -11.14
N THR A 103 5.56 -2.43 -11.07
CA THR A 103 5.92 -1.51 -9.97
C THR A 103 5.46 -2.05 -8.61
N PHE A 104 4.21 -2.52 -8.50
CA PHE A 104 3.68 -3.09 -7.25
C PHE A 104 4.40 -4.38 -6.86
N HIS A 105 4.69 -5.24 -7.83
CA HIS A 105 5.47 -6.45 -7.61
C HIS A 105 6.88 -6.13 -7.10
N ASN A 106 7.56 -5.17 -7.73
CA ASN A 106 8.90 -4.72 -7.35
C ASN A 106 8.94 -4.02 -5.98
N TRP A 107 7.80 -3.56 -5.48
CA TRP A 107 7.61 -3.04 -4.12
C TRP A 107 7.24 -4.12 -3.09
N GLY A 108 7.02 -5.36 -3.53
CA GLY A 108 6.71 -6.49 -2.65
C GLY A 108 5.24 -6.58 -2.21
N PHE A 109 4.30 -5.98 -2.96
CA PHE A 109 2.87 -6.14 -2.66
C PHE A 109 2.31 -7.48 -3.18
N ASP A 110 1.42 -8.08 -2.40
CA ASP A 110 0.81 -9.40 -2.62
C ASP A 110 -0.62 -9.32 -3.15
N TYR A 111 -1.25 -8.15 -2.99
CA TYR A 111 -2.66 -7.93 -3.31
C TYR A 111 -2.89 -6.55 -3.92
N LEU A 112 -3.73 -6.46 -4.95
CA LEU A 112 -4.19 -5.20 -5.53
C LEU A 112 -5.71 -5.07 -5.35
N LYS A 113 -6.13 -3.99 -4.68
CA LYS A 113 -7.51 -3.55 -4.60
C LYS A 113 -7.84 -2.62 -5.78
#